data_AF-A0A661P8Q0-F1
#
_entry.id   AF-A0A661P8Q0-F1
#
_cell.length_a   1.000
_cell.length_b   1.000
_cell.length_c   1.000
_cell.angle_alpha   90.00
_cell.angle_beta   90.00
_cell.angle_gamma   90.00
#
_symmetry.space_group_name_H-M   'P 1'
#
loop_
_entity.id
_entity.type
_entity.pdbx_description
1 polymer ?
#
loop_
_entity_poly.entity_id
_entity_poly.type
_entity_poly.pdbx_seq_one_letter_code
_entity_poly.pdbx_strand_id
1 'polypeptide(L)'
;MPKVMTSESQTGAPLSTAALTDEELAAMVWHEVSGTGRVIARARVVALLIVFVVIGGLLLLDSTPWRLWVFVGITSLVAVVLVRDFFWLKDRPLTAQMIPYVLTPVVVLHTVIILTTGGAESPFLVLYVVVGMVPAMTIGRLKPFLILASIPIALLWLLSIGAVTGLLPNLTPDLFGPQRGFGQNAVYVLTQATVFTVATLIGGVVILTVRAAVERTARSAAVMRHELVRTMHERNSDLLSLSSELAHELKNPLASIQGLSTLVERKLPADSKEREQMQVLIGEVKRMGSTLDEFLNFSR
;
A
#
# COMPACT_ATOMS: atom_id res chain seq x y z
N MET A 1 -15.57 0.99 -59.59
CA MET A 1 -15.10 -0.40 -59.34
C MET A 1 -14.32 -0.43 -58.04
N PRO A 2 -14.89 -0.92 -56.92
CA PRO A 2 -14.15 -1.14 -55.70
C PRO A 2 -13.52 -2.55 -55.70
N LYS A 3 -12.29 -2.62 -55.19
CA LYS A 3 -11.43 -3.81 -55.15
C LYS A 3 -11.78 -4.64 -53.92
N VAL A 4 -12.17 -5.89 -54.14
CA VAL A 4 -12.34 -6.93 -53.13
C VAL A 4 -10.94 -7.37 -52.65
N MET A 5 -10.73 -7.43 -51.33
CA MET A 5 -9.73 -8.31 -50.71
C MET A 5 -10.12 -8.62 -49.26
N THR A 6 -10.76 -9.78 -49.13
CA THR A 6 -10.57 -10.83 -48.12
C THR A 6 -10.40 -10.46 -46.64
N SER A 7 -11.44 -10.84 -45.88
CA SER A 7 -11.41 -11.11 -44.46
C SER A 7 -10.41 -12.23 -44.11
N GLU A 8 -9.45 -11.94 -43.24
CA GLU A 8 -8.82 -12.97 -42.41
C GLU A 8 -9.45 -12.94 -41.03
N SER A 9 -10.04 -14.07 -40.68
CA SER A 9 -10.53 -14.40 -39.34
C SER A 9 -9.37 -14.37 -38.36
N GLN A 10 -9.42 -13.46 -37.38
CA GLN A 10 -8.70 -13.66 -36.13
C GLN A 10 -9.46 -14.71 -35.32
N THR A 11 -9.03 -15.95 -35.51
CA THR A 11 -9.30 -17.09 -34.65
C THR A 11 -8.86 -16.77 -33.22
N GLY A 12 -9.74 -17.10 -32.28
CA GLY A 12 -9.50 -16.93 -30.85
C GLY A 12 -8.22 -17.63 -30.42
N ALA A 13 -7.33 -16.86 -29.81
CA ALA A 13 -6.31 -17.41 -28.92
C ALA A 13 -6.99 -17.76 -27.58
N PRO A 14 -6.75 -18.95 -27.01
CA PRO A 14 -7.22 -19.27 -25.68
C PRO A 14 -6.58 -18.29 -24.70
N LEU A 15 -7.40 -17.65 -23.87
CA LEU A 15 -6.93 -16.84 -22.74
C LEU A 15 -6.11 -17.76 -21.84
N SER A 16 -4.79 -17.64 -21.98
CA SER A 16 -3.79 -18.33 -21.18
C SER A 16 -4.09 -18.12 -19.70
N THR A 17 -4.25 -19.24 -19.01
CA THR A 17 -4.16 -19.42 -17.56
C THR A 17 -2.79 -19.00 -17.04
N ALA A 18 -2.48 -17.71 -17.09
CA ALA A 18 -1.38 -17.17 -16.30
C ALA A 18 -1.93 -16.94 -14.89
N ALA A 19 -1.62 -17.86 -13.96
CA ALA A 19 -1.59 -17.49 -12.56
C ALA A 19 -0.79 -16.18 -12.48
N LEU A 20 -1.40 -15.12 -11.95
CA LEU A 20 -0.73 -13.82 -11.78
C LEU A 20 0.64 -14.13 -11.18
N THR A 21 1.68 -13.86 -11.95
CA THR A 21 3.05 -14.16 -11.52
C THR A 21 3.29 -13.42 -10.20
N ASP A 22 4.17 -13.93 -9.34
CA ASP A 22 4.57 -13.22 -8.10
C ASP A 22 4.98 -11.77 -8.40
N GLU A 23 5.44 -11.50 -9.63
CA GLU A 23 5.77 -10.19 -10.18
C GLU A 23 4.54 -9.29 -10.42
N GLU A 24 3.45 -9.83 -10.99
CA GLU A 24 2.19 -9.09 -11.22
C GLU A 24 1.42 -8.85 -9.92
N LEU A 25 1.42 -9.83 -9.00
CA LEU A 25 0.86 -9.69 -7.67
C LEU A 25 1.63 -8.66 -6.84
N ALA A 26 2.97 -8.67 -6.95
CA ALA A 26 3.81 -7.62 -6.40
C ALA A 26 3.49 -6.27 -7.05
N ALA A 27 3.40 -6.18 -8.39
CA ALA A 27 3.13 -4.93 -9.10
C ALA A 27 1.78 -4.31 -8.71
N MET A 28 0.74 -5.12 -8.49
CA MET A 28 -0.59 -4.63 -8.08
C MET A 28 -0.59 -4.11 -6.63
N VAL A 29 0.06 -4.82 -5.70
CA VAL A 29 0.31 -4.35 -4.33
C VAL A 29 1.17 -3.08 -4.34
N TRP A 30 2.18 -3.00 -5.20
CA TRP A 30 3.04 -1.84 -5.37
C TRP A 30 2.33 -0.64 -6.01
N HIS A 31 1.35 -0.85 -6.88
CA HIS A 31 0.54 0.23 -7.45
C HIS A 31 -0.37 0.86 -6.39
N GLU A 32 -0.96 0.07 -5.50
CA GLU A 32 -1.71 0.58 -4.33
C GLU A 32 -0.78 1.29 -3.32
N VAL A 33 0.43 0.75 -3.12
CA VAL A 33 1.49 1.34 -2.28
C VAL A 33 2.15 2.58 -2.92
N SER A 34 2.03 2.80 -4.23
CA SER A 34 2.52 4.01 -4.90
C SER A 34 1.76 5.27 -4.45
N GLY A 35 0.54 5.11 -3.94
CA GLY A 35 -0.19 6.15 -3.19
C GLY A 35 0.51 6.52 -1.88
N THR A 36 1.16 5.57 -1.22
CA THR A 36 1.85 5.74 0.06
C THR A 36 3.01 6.72 -0.05
N GLY A 37 3.73 6.77 -1.18
CA GLY A 37 4.80 7.75 -1.41
C GLY A 37 4.28 9.19 -1.39
N ARG A 38 3.17 9.46 -2.07
CA ARG A 38 2.50 10.78 -2.05
C ARG A 38 1.92 11.13 -0.69
N VAL A 39 1.36 10.15 0.03
CA VAL A 39 0.84 10.35 1.39
C VAL A 39 1.98 10.67 2.36
N ILE A 40 3.09 9.94 2.31
CA ILE A 40 4.29 10.22 3.13
C ILE A 40 4.85 11.60 2.81
N ALA A 41 4.97 11.96 1.53
CA ALA A 41 5.51 13.25 1.14
C ALA A 41 4.60 14.42 1.60
N ARG A 42 3.27 14.30 1.44
CA ARG A 42 2.30 15.29 1.95
C ARG A 42 2.33 15.39 3.47
N ALA A 43 2.35 14.26 4.17
CA ALA A 43 2.41 14.22 5.62
C ALA A 43 3.67 14.92 6.16
N ARG A 44 4.81 14.78 5.48
CA ARG A 44 6.06 15.46 5.85
C ARG A 44 5.99 16.97 5.68
N VAL A 45 5.39 17.46 4.59
CA VAL A 45 5.21 18.91 4.39
C VAL A 45 4.32 19.50 5.47
N VAL A 46 3.22 18.83 5.81
CA VAL A 46 2.33 19.25 6.90
C VAL A 46 3.04 19.22 8.26
N ALA A 47 3.77 18.14 8.55
CA ALA A 47 4.55 18.02 9.78
C ALA A 47 5.61 19.14 9.89
N LEU A 48 6.30 19.46 8.79
CA LEU A 48 7.26 20.56 8.74
C LEU A 48 6.61 21.91 9.07
N LEU A 49 5.43 22.19 8.51
CA LEU A 49 4.69 23.42 8.78
C LEU A 49 4.29 23.52 10.26
N ILE A 50 3.79 22.43 10.85
CA ILE A 50 3.43 22.39 12.27
C ILE A 50 4.67 22.67 13.13
N VAL A 51 5.77 21.97 12.86
CA VAL A 51 7.04 22.17 13.57
C VAL A 51 7.54 23.61 13.41
N PHE A 52 7.46 24.18 12.21
CA PHE A 52 7.87 25.57 11.95
C PHE A 52 7.05 26.57 12.77
N VAL A 53 5.72 26.40 12.82
CA VAL A 53 4.84 27.30 13.58
C VAL A 53 5.09 27.16 15.09
N VAL A 54 5.17 25.93 15.60
CA VAL A 54 5.34 25.68 17.05
C VAL A 54 6.72 26.13 17.54
N ILE A 55 7.80 25.67 16.88
CA ILE A 55 9.16 26.00 17.28
C ILE A 55 9.48 27.46 16.96
N GLY A 56 9.07 27.96 15.79
CA GLY A 56 9.25 29.36 15.41
C GLY A 56 8.54 30.31 16.38
N GLY A 57 7.31 29.98 16.78
CA GLY A 57 6.57 30.73 17.81
C GLY A 57 7.28 30.73 19.16
N LEU A 58 7.81 29.58 19.59
CA LEU A 58 8.56 29.48 20.85
C LEU A 58 9.88 30.27 20.80
N LEU A 59 10.61 30.23 19.68
CA LEU A 59 11.87 30.96 19.51
C LEU A 59 11.67 32.47 19.34
N LEU A 60 10.52 32.94 18.88
CA LEU A 60 10.18 34.36 18.85
C LEU A 60 9.98 34.96 20.25
N LEU A 61 9.67 34.12 21.24
CA LEU A 61 9.55 34.52 22.65
C LEU A 61 10.91 34.54 23.37
N ASP A 62 11.94 33.95 22.77
CA ASP A 62 13.28 33.89 23.33
C ASP A 62 14.07 35.17 22.99
N SER A 63 14.87 35.65 23.93
CA SER A 63 15.68 36.88 23.80
C SER A 63 16.85 36.73 22.84
N THR A 64 17.14 35.49 22.41
CA THR A 64 18.39 35.10 21.77
C THR A 64 18.22 34.97 20.24
N PRO A 65 18.56 35.99 19.43
CA PRO A 65 18.19 36.05 18.02
C PRO A 65 18.88 34.99 17.13
N TRP A 66 20.08 34.52 17.50
CA TRP A 66 20.80 33.54 16.68
C TRP A 66 20.05 32.21 16.54
N ARG A 67 19.28 31.80 17.57
CA ARG A 67 18.50 30.56 17.56
C ARG A 67 17.42 30.60 16.49
N LEU A 68 16.73 31.74 16.37
CA LEU A 68 15.70 31.96 15.37
C LEU A 68 16.29 31.94 13.96
N TRP A 69 17.40 32.64 13.71
CA TRP A 69 18.03 32.67 12.39
C TRP A 69 18.52 31.28 11.94
N VAL A 70 19.16 30.52 12.84
CA VAL A 70 19.61 29.15 12.56
C VAL A 70 18.40 28.25 12.28
N PHE A 71 17.35 28.34 13.09
CA PHE A 71 16.14 27.56 12.90
C PHE A 71 15.44 27.85 11.57
N VAL A 72 15.24 29.12 11.23
CA VAL A 72 14.60 29.55 9.97
C VAL A 72 15.46 29.15 8.77
N GLY A 73 16.78 29.35 8.85
CA GLY A 73 17.70 28.99 7.77
C GLY A 73 17.70 27.49 7.47
N ILE A 74 17.83 26.65 8.50
CA ILE A 74 17.84 25.18 8.33
C ILE A 74 16.46 24.67 7.93
N THR A 75 15.38 25.18 8.51
CA THR A 75 14.03 24.76 8.14
C THR A 75 13.72 25.12 6.69
N SER A 76 14.19 26.28 6.20
CA SER A 76 14.07 26.66 4.79
C SER A 76 14.88 25.73 3.88
N LEU A 77 16.11 25.38 4.25
CA LEU A 77 16.92 24.41 3.51
C LEU A 77 16.26 23.03 3.44
N VAL A 78 15.73 22.56 4.56
CA VAL A 78 15.02 21.28 4.63
C VAL A 78 13.70 21.34 3.85
N ALA A 79 12.99 22.47 3.86
CA ALA A 79 11.81 22.67 3.02
C ALA A 79 12.14 22.51 1.53
N VAL A 80 13.25 23.09 1.06
CA VAL A 80 13.71 22.91 -0.33
C VAL A 80 13.99 21.43 -0.63
N VAL A 81 14.66 20.72 0.28
CA VAL A 81 14.91 19.28 0.15
C VAL A 81 13.62 18.48 0.09
N LEU A 82 12.63 18.78 0.96
CA LEU A 82 11.35 18.08 0.96
C LEU A 82 10.51 18.38 -0.29
N VAL A 83 10.55 19.61 -0.82
CA VAL A 83 9.88 19.98 -2.07
C VAL A 83 10.52 19.22 -3.24
N ARG A 84 11.85 19.18 -3.30
CA ARG A 84 12.59 18.36 -4.27
C ARG A 84 12.20 16.89 -4.16
N ASP A 85 12.19 16.34 -2.94
CA ASP A 85 11.85 14.95 -2.68
C ASP A 85 10.38 14.65 -3.04
N PHE A 86 9.46 15.60 -2.84
CA PHE A 86 8.06 15.49 -3.26
C PHE A 86 7.94 15.30 -4.77
N PHE A 87 8.64 16.12 -5.57
CA PHE A 87 8.65 15.98 -7.01
C PHE A 87 9.40 14.72 -7.47
N TRP A 88 10.49 14.37 -6.79
CA TRP A 88 11.31 13.20 -7.14
C TRP A 88 10.63 11.85 -6.82
N LEU A 89 9.88 11.78 -5.72
CA LEU A 89 9.13 10.60 -5.29
C LEU A 89 7.75 10.48 -5.95
N LYS A 90 7.29 11.51 -6.68
CA LYS A 90 6.01 11.47 -7.39
C LYS A 90 5.96 10.33 -8.41
N ASP A 91 7.10 10.11 -9.09
CA ASP A 91 7.19 9.20 -10.23
C ASP A 91 8.10 7.99 -9.94
N ARG A 92 8.51 7.78 -8.67
CA ARG A 92 9.44 6.70 -8.27
C ARG A 92 8.98 5.94 -7.02
N PRO A 93 9.06 4.60 -7.01
CA PRO A 93 8.76 3.81 -5.82
C PRO A 93 9.85 3.97 -4.74
N LEU A 94 9.41 4.04 -3.48
CA LEU A 94 10.30 4.18 -2.33
C LEU A 94 11.09 2.88 -2.11
N THR A 95 12.36 2.87 -2.49
CA THR A 95 13.24 1.69 -2.33
C THR A 95 13.99 1.77 -1.01
N ALA A 96 14.36 0.63 -0.42
CA ALA A 96 15.12 0.57 0.85
C ALA A 96 16.43 1.38 0.82
N GLN A 97 17.08 1.48 -0.35
CA GLN A 97 18.31 2.26 -0.55
C GLN A 97 18.09 3.78 -0.46
N MET A 98 16.86 4.26 -0.66
CA MET A 98 16.51 5.68 -0.61
C MET A 98 16.25 6.18 0.82
N ILE A 99 16.01 5.26 1.76
CA ILE A 99 15.62 5.60 3.13
C ILE A 99 16.68 6.45 3.87
N PRO A 100 17.99 6.16 3.79
CA PRO A 100 19.00 7.03 4.38
C PRO A 100 18.92 8.47 3.86
N TYR A 101 18.87 8.68 2.54
CA TYR A 101 18.78 10.01 1.90
C TYR A 101 17.57 10.81 2.37
N VAL A 102 16.47 10.12 2.57
CA VAL A 102 15.20 10.68 3.03
C VAL A 102 15.22 11.00 4.52
N LEU A 103 15.92 10.22 5.34
CA LEU A 103 16.02 10.42 6.78
C LEU A 103 17.06 11.48 7.16
N THR A 104 18.15 11.63 6.40
CA THR A 104 19.20 12.61 6.68
C THR A 104 18.66 14.04 6.90
N PRO A 105 17.87 14.67 6.00
CA PRO A 105 17.37 16.02 6.22
C PRO A 105 16.46 16.12 7.45
N VAL A 106 15.71 15.06 7.77
CA VAL A 106 14.84 15.01 8.96
C VAL A 106 15.68 14.95 10.23
N VAL A 107 16.73 14.12 10.26
CA VAL A 107 17.65 14.05 11.40
C VAL A 107 18.37 15.38 11.60
N VAL A 108 18.85 16.02 10.53
CA VAL A 108 19.49 17.35 10.59
C VAL A 108 18.53 18.39 11.16
N LEU A 109 17.29 18.44 10.67
CA LEU A 109 16.27 19.35 11.20
C LEU A 109 16.02 19.13 12.69
N HIS A 110 15.84 17.87 13.11
CA HIS A 110 15.62 17.52 14.52
C HIS A 110 16.82 17.90 15.38
N THR A 111 18.05 17.68 14.92
CA THR A 111 19.26 18.11 15.63
C THR A 111 19.28 19.62 15.83
N VAL A 112 18.91 20.40 14.81
CA VAL A 112 18.86 21.87 14.92
C VAL A 112 17.75 22.34 15.84
N ILE A 113 16.57 21.72 15.80
CA ILE A 113 15.50 21.97 16.77
C ILE A 113 16.04 21.71 18.18
N ILE A 114 16.61 20.53 18.42
CA ILE A 114 17.14 20.15 19.74
C ILE A 114 18.19 21.15 20.23
N LEU A 115 19.16 21.55 19.39
CA LEU A 115 20.19 22.52 19.75
C LEU A 115 19.63 23.90 20.06
N THR A 116 18.67 24.38 19.26
CA THR A 116 18.08 25.71 19.42
C THR A 116 17.09 25.80 20.59
N THR A 117 16.52 24.68 21.05
CA THR A 117 15.52 24.67 22.12
C THR A 117 16.02 24.17 23.48
N GLY A 118 17.29 23.78 23.64
CA GLY A 118 17.81 23.34 24.94
C GLY A 118 18.96 22.33 24.93
N GLY A 119 19.39 21.83 23.77
CA GLY A 119 20.43 20.81 23.67
C GLY A 119 20.05 19.53 24.42
N ALA A 120 20.87 19.14 25.39
CA ALA A 120 20.67 17.95 26.23
C ALA A 120 19.42 18.02 27.12
N GLU A 121 18.83 19.20 27.31
CA GLU A 121 17.61 19.42 28.10
C GLU A 121 16.39 19.71 27.23
N SER A 122 16.54 19.61 25.91
CA SER A 122 15.47 19.92 25.00
C SER A 122 14.26 19.01 25.23
N PRO A 123 13.03 19.56 25.35
CA PRO A 123 11.81 18.74 25.41
C PRO A 123 11.59 17.95 24.11
N PHE A 124 12.30 18.31 23.04
CA PHE A 124 12.21 17.68 21.73
C PHE A 124 13.20 16.52 21.53
N LEU A 125 13.91 16.06 22.56
CA LEU A 125 14.74 14.85 22.47
C LEU A 125 13.94 13.59 22.11
N VAL A 126 12.62 13.60 22.39
CA VAL A 126 11.70 12.56 21.91
C VAL A 126 11.68 12.42 20.37
N LEU A 127 12.04 13.47 19.62
CA LEU A 127 12.14 13.41 18.16
C LEU A 127 13.23 12.45 17.68
N TYR A 128 14.31 12.27 18.45
CA TYR A 128 15.33 11.26 18.17
C TYR A 128 14.80 9.84 18.37
N VAL A 129 13.91 9.62 19.33
CA VAL A 129 13.24 8.33 19.52
C VAL A 129 12.36 8.02 18.32
N VAL A 130 11.51 8.96 17.91
CA VAL A 130 10.61 8.80 16.76
C VAL A 130 11.41 8.54 15.49
N VAL A 131 12.43 9.36 15.19
CA VAL A 131 13.22 9.21 13.96
C VAL A 131 14.06 7.92 13.97
N GLY A 132 14.56 7.50 15.13
CA GLY A 132 15.30 6.24 15.31
C GLY A 132 14.44 5.00 15.08
N MET A 133 13.11 5.10 15.26
CA MET A 133 12.16 4.03 14.99
C MET A 133 11.72 3.92 13.52
N VAL A 134 11.85 4.98 12.72
CA VAL A 134 11.39 4.98 11.31
C VAL A 134 11.99 3.83 10.47
N PRO A 135 13.28 3.47 10.59
CA PRO A 135 13.85 2.33 9.87
C PRO A 135 13.16 1.00 10.19
N ALA A 136 12.71 0.79 11.44
CA ALA A 136 11.98 -0.42 11.82
C ALA A 136 10.63 -0.50 11.09
N MET A 137 9.91 0.63 10.99
CA MET A 137 8.63 0.71 10.30
C MET A 137 8.78 0.52 8.78
N THR A 138 9.79 1.14 8.19
CA THR A 138 9.95 1.22 6.73
C THR A 138 10.69 0.03 6.12
N ILE A 139 11.80 -0.41 6.72
CA ILE A 139 12.62 -1.52 6.20
C ILE A 139 12.18 -2.86 6.79
N GLY A 140 11.82 -2.88 8.07
CA GLY A 140 11.39 -4.07 8.80
C GLY A 140 12.44 -5.17 8.95
N ARG A 141 13.73 -4.79 8.95
CA ARG A 141 14.83 -5.72 9.21
C ARG A 141 15.66 -5.20 10.37
N LEU A 142 16.08 -6.11 11.26
CA LEU A 142 16.82 -5.77 12.48
C LEU A 142 18.16 -5.09 12.17
N LYS A 143 18.96 -5.62 11.23
CA LYS A 143 20.29 -5.05 10.91
C LYS A 143 20.22 -3.60 10.39
N PRO A 144 19.44 -3.27 9.34
CA PRO A 144 19.28 -1.87 8.90
C PRO A 144 18.68 -0.96 9.98
N PHE A 145 17.76 -1.48 10.80
CA PHE A 145 17.22 -0.72 11.92
C PHE A 145 18.33 -0.31 12.89
N LEU A 146 19.15 -1.25 13.37
CA LEU A 146 20.24 -0.95 14.30
C LEU A 146 21.24 0.04 13.71
N ILE A 147 21.58 -0.10 12.43
CA ILE A 147 22.52 0.80 11.74
C ILE A 147 21.95 2.22 11.70
N LEU A 148 20.72 2.41 11.24
CA LEU A 148 20.17 3.77 11.10
C LEU A 148 19.77 4.38 12.44
N ALA A 149 19.31 3.59 13.41
CA ALA A 149 19.01 4.05 14.77
C ALA A 149 20.27 4.48 15.53
N SER A 150 21.43 3.92 15.19
CA SER A 150 22.71 4.32 15.80
C SER A 150 23.04 5.80 15.58
N ILE A 151 22.57 6.42 14.49
CA ILE A 151 22.84 7.83 14.16
C ILE A 151 22.18 8.78 15.19
N PRO A 152 20.85 8.80 15.38
CA PRO A 152 20.22 9.65 16.39
C PRO A 152 20.64 9.27 17.82
N ILE A 153 20.91 7.99 18.10
CA ILE A 153 21.45 7.56 19.40
C ILE A 153 22.84 8.15 19.62
N ALA A 154 23.75 8.08 18.64
CA ALA A 154 25.08 8.67 18.76
C ALA A 154 25.01 10.20 18.94
N LEU A 155 24.12 10.88 18.21
CA LEU A 155 23.90 12.32 18.37
C LEU A 155 23.35 12.66 19.76
N LEU A 156 22.41 11.87 20.29
CA LEU A 156 21.90 12.01 21.66
C LEU A 156 23.05 11.89 22.67
N TRP A 157 23.85 10.83 22.59
CA TRP A 157 24.98 10.60 23.50
C TRP A 157 26.06 11.67 23.35
N LEU A 158 26.33 12.15 22.14
CA LEU A 158 27.27 13.25 21.90
C LEU A 158 26.81 14.54 22.59
N LEU A 159 25.52 14.89 22.48
CA LEU A 159 24.94 16.05 23.17
C LEU A 159 24.99 15.87 24.69
N SER A 160 24.63 14.69 25.17
CA SER A 160 24.61 14.36 26.60
C SER A 160 26.00 14.41 27.23
N ILE A 161 26.99 13.76 26.61
CA ILE A 161 28.38 13.79 27.09
C ILE A 161 28.96 15.20 26.96
N GLY A 162 28.68 15.90 25.85
CA GLY A 162 29.14 17.27 25.63
C GLY A 162 28.59 18.25 26.67
N ALA A 163 27.35 18.05 27.13
CA ALA A 163 26.74 18.87 28.19
C ALA A 163 27.38 18.60 29.56
N VAL A 164 27.62 17.33 29.91
CA VAL A 164 28.21 16.93 31.21
C VAL A 164 29.69 17.31 31.32
N THR A 165 30.43 17.20 30.22
CA THR A 165 31.87 17.55 30.18
C THR A 165 32.13 19.06 30.08
N GLY A 166 31.08 19.86 29.85
CA GLY A 166 31.20 21.30 29.59
C GLY A 166 31.80 21.63 28.24
N LEU A 167 31.96 20.65 27.34
CA LEU A 167 32.43 20.87 25.96
C LEU A 167 31.42 21.70 25.16
N LEU A 168 30.13 21.51 25.44
CA LEU A 168 29.06 22.29 24.84
C LEU A 168 28.66 23.43 25.78
N PRO A 169 28.43 24.66 25.24
CA PRO A 169 27.91 25.76 26.03
C PRO A 169 26.51 25.42 26.55
N ASN A 170 26.07 26.12 27.60
CA ASN A 170 24.71 25.94 28.08
C ASN A 170 23.72 26.42 27.01
N LEU A 171 23.00 25.47 26.40
CA LEU A 171 22.04 25.73 25.33
C LEU A 171 20.61 25.91 25.86
N THR A 172 20.37 25.87 27.17
CA THR A 172 19.04 26.15 27.73
C THR A 172 18.58 27.57 27.35
N PRO A 173 17.40 27.73 26.74
CA PRO A 173 16.81 29.04 26.51
C PRO A 173 16.48 29.77 27.82
N ASP A 174 16.60 31.09 27.82
CA ASP A 174 16.28 31.94 28.97
C ASP A 174 14.80 31.82 29.37
N LEU A 175 13.94 31.44 28.41
CA LEU A 175 12.51 31.16 28.61
C LEU A 175 12.24 30.09 29.70
N PHE A 176 13.17 29.15 29.91
CA PHE A 176 13.03 28.11 30.95
C PHE A 176 13.44 28.59 32.35
N GLY A 177 14.02 29.79 32.44
CA GLY A 177 14.36 30.50 33.66
C GLY A 177 15.86 30.50 33.99
N PRO A 178 16.38 31.54 34.68
CA PRO A 178 17.83 31.83 34.75
C PRO A 178 18.70 30.81 35.51
N GLN A 179 18.11 29.89 36.27
CA GLN A 179 18.83 28.96 37.16
C GLN A 179 18.34 27.50 37.06
N ARG A 180 17.64 27.14 35.97
CA ARG A 180 16.94 25.84 35.87
C ARG A 180 17.60 24.81 34.96
N GLY A 181 18.83 25.04 34.50
CA GLY A 181 19.52 24.06 33.68
C GLY A 181 20.07 22.90 34.51
N PHE A 182 19.50 21.71 34.35
CA PHE A 182 20.05 20.44 34.81
C PHE A 182 21.05 19.83 33.81
N GLY A 183 21.42 20.55 32.73
CA GLY A 183 22.25 20.06 31.64
C GLY A 183 23.69 19.71 32.06
N GLN A 184 24.16 20.26 33.18
CA GLN A 184 25.45 19.90 33.77
C GLN A 184 25.33 18.77 34.81
N ASN A 185 24.11 18.40 35.22
CA ASN A 185 23.90 17.28 36.13
C ASN A 185 24.05 15.96 35.37
N ALA A 186 25.20 15.30 35.58
CA ALA A 186 25.55 14.04 34.95
C ALA A 186 24.46 12.97 35.11
N VAL A 187 23.89 12.84 36.32
CA VAL A 187 22.87 11.81 36.60
C VAL A 187 21.64 12.07 35.74
N TYR A 188 21.14 13.30 35.74
CA TYR A 188 19.96 13.68 34.96
C TYR A 188 20.15 13.40 33.45
N VAL A 189 21.22 13.95 32.87
CA VAL A 189 21.46 13.89 31.42
C VAL A 189 21.75 12.46 30.96
N LEU A 190 22.51 11.68 31.72
CA LEU A 190 22.84 10.29 31.37
C LEU A 190 21.64 9.36 31.55
N THR A 191 20.83 9.56 32.59
CA THR A 191 19.56 8.82 32.75
C THR A 191 18.62 9.10 31.58
N GLN A 192 18.47 10.37 31.19
CA GLN A 192 17.63 10.75 30.06
C GLN A 192 18.11 10.14 28.73
N ALA A 193 19.43 10.20 28.46
CA ALA A 193 20.02 9.58 27.28
C ALA A 193 19.79 8.06 27.26
N THR A 194 19.93 7.41 28.41
CA THR A 194 19.69 5.97 28.59
C THR A 194 18.23 5.63 28.33
N VAL A 195 17.29 6.37 28.93
CA VAL A 195 15.84 6.16 28.77
C VAL A 195 15.44 6.30 27.30
N PHE A 196 15.89 7.34 26.59
CA PHE A 196 15.56 7.50 25.18
C PHE A 196 16.24 6.47 24.28
N THR A 197 17.46 6.03 24.61
CA THR A 197 18.12 4.93 23.90
C THR A 197 17.32 3.64 24.04
N VAL A 198 16.95 3.28 25.27
CA VAL A 198 16.14 2.09 25.57
C VAL A 198 14.77 2.19 24.90
N ALA A 199 14.10 3.35 24.96
CA ALA A 199 12.82 3.57 24.29
C ALA A 199 12.94 3.35 22.78
N THR A 200 13.99 3.88 22.14
CA THR A 200 14.25 3.71 20.70
C THR A 200 14.44 2.24 20.34
N LEU A 201 15.26 1.50 21.11
CA LEU A 201 15.54 0.10 20.86
C LEU A 201 14.31 -0.79 21.08
N ILE A 202 13.63 -0.64 22.23
CA ILE A 202 12.43 -1.42 22.57
C ILE A 202 11.31 -1.12 21.56
N GLY A 203 10.97 0.14 21.34
CA GLY A 203 9.89 0.45 20.40
C GLY A 203 10.25 0.11 18.96
N GLY A 204 11.52 0.17 18.57
CA GLY A 204 11.99 -0.36 17.28
C GLY A 204 11.75 -1.87 17.16
N VAL A 205 12.10 -2.66 18.19
CA VAL A 205 11.82 -4.10 18.23
C VAL A 205 10.32 -4.39 18.19
N VAL A 206 9.51 -3.67 18.96
CA VAL A 206 8.03 -3.80 18.94
C VAL A 206 7.48 -3.50 17.55
N ILE A 207 7.96 -2.45 16.87
CA ILE A 207 7.54 -2.14 15.51
C ILE A 207 7.92 -3.28 14.55
N LEU A 208 9.12 -3.85 14.68
CA LEU A 208 9.56 -4.99 13.86
C LEU A 208 8.65 -6.22 14.07
N THR A 209 8.28 -6.53 15.31
CA THR A 209 7.40 -7.69 15.60
C THR A 209 5.98 -7.47 15.09
N VAL A 210 5.41 -6.28 15.32
CA VAL A 210 4.08 -5.92 14.82
C VAL A 210 4.05 -5.95 13.29
N ARG A 211 5.05 -5.36 12.63
CA ARG A 211 5.16 -5.38 11.16
C ARG A 211 5.23 -6.81 10.62
N ALA A 212 6.05 -7.67 11.25
CA ALA A 212 6.13 -9.07 10.87
C ALA A 212 4.80 -9.82 11.05
N ALA A 213 4.01 -9.50 12.09
CA ALA A 213 2.69 -10.07 12.29
C ALA A 213 1.70 -9.61 11.21
N VAL A 214 1.64 -8.31 10.93
CA VAL A 214 0.77 -7.73 9.89
C VAL A 214 1.09 -8.31 8.51
N GLU A 215 2.37 -8.44 8.16
CA GLU A 215 2.78 -9.04 6.89
C GLU A 215 2.35 -10.51 6.75
N ARG A 216 2.43 -11.29 7.84
CA ARG A 216 1.98 -12.69 7.85
C ARG A 216 0.48 -12.78 7.59
N THR A 217 -0.31 -11.98 8.31
CA THR A 217 -1.77 -11.94 8.15
C THR A 217 -2.19 -11.48 6.75
N ALA A 218 -1.52 -10.46 6.20
CA ALA A 218 -1.77 -9.98 4.85
C ALA A 218 -1.48 -11.07 3.80
N ARG A 219 -0.38 -11.81 3.94
CA ARG A 219 -0.04 -12.91 3.04
C ARG A 219 -1.05 -14.05 3.12
N SER A 220 -1.45 -14.47 4.32
CA SER A 220 -2.44 -15.53 4.47
C SER A 220 -3.79 -15.14 3.87
N ALA A 221 -4.21 -13.88 4.03
CA ALA A 221 -5.44 -13.38 3.43
C ALA A 221 -5.37 -13.36 1.89
N ALA A 222 -4.21 -12.97 1.33
CA ALA A 222 -4.00 -12.98 -0.12
C ALA A 222 -4.07 -14.41 -0.70
N VAL A 223 -3.42 -15.38 -0.03
CA VAL A 223 -3.47 -16.80 -0.45
C VAL A 223 -4.89 -17.34 -0.40
N MET A 224 -5.63 -17.10 0.68
CA MET A 224 -7.02 -17.56 0.83
C MET A 224 -7.94 -16.96 -0.24
N ARG A 225 -7.78 -15.67 -0.56
CA ARG A 225 -8.55 -15.01 -1.61
C ARG A 225 -8.27 -15.63 -2.98
N HIS A 226 -7.02 -15.93 -3.27
CA HIS A 226 -6.62 -16.58 -4.52
C HIS A 226 -7.24 -17.98 -4.65
N GLU A 227 -7.24 -18.77 -3.56
CA GLU A 227 -7.84 -20.10 -3.54
C GLU A 227 -9.36 -20.05 -3.75
N LEU A 228 -10.08 -19.12 -3.10
CA LEU A 228 -11.52 -18.93 -3.32
C LEU A 228 -11.87 -18.59 -4.77
N VAL A 229 -11.12 -17.65 -5.38
CA VAL A 229 -11.33 -17.27 -6.78
C VAL A 229 -11.10 -18.48 -7.69
N ARG A 230 -10.05 -19.25 -7.42
CA ARG A 230 -9.73 -20.46 -8.17
C ARG A 230 -10.84 -21.51 -8.05
N THR A 231 -11.30 -21.83 -6.84
CA THR A 231 -12.40 -22.80 -6.64
C THR A 231 -13.69 -22.35 -7.33
N MET A 232 -14.00 -21.05 -7.33
CA MET A 232 -15.16 -20.53 -8.05
C MET A 232 -15.02 -20.70 -9.56
N HIS A 233 -13.83 -20.48 -10.13
CA HIS A 233 -13.56 -20.74 -11.54
C HIS A 233 -13.66 -22.22 -11.90
N GLU A 234 -13.07 -23.11 -11.09
CA GLU A 234 -13.16 -24.56 -11.28
C GLU A 234 -14.63 -25.03 -11.24
N ARG A 235 -15.39 -24.61 -10.21
CA ARG A 235 -16.83 -24.91 -10.09
C ARG A 235 -17.65 -24.41 -11.27
N ASN A 236 -17.37 -23.20 -11.75
CA ASN A 236 -18.09 -22.65 -12.90
C ASN A 236 -17.74 -23.42 -14.17
N SER A 237 -16.47 -23.74 -14.39
CA SER A 237 -16.02 -24.59 -15.50
C SER A 237 -16.70 -25.95 -15.50
N ASP A 238 -16.78 -26.61 -14.34
CA ASP A 238 -17.47 -27.89 -14.20
C ASP A 238 -18.97 -27.77 -14.55
N LEU A 239 -19.64 -26.73 -14.04
CA LEU A 239 -21.05 -26.46 -14.36
C LEU A 239 -21.26 -26.17 -15.85
N LEU A 240 -20.36 -25.45 -16.50
CA LEU A 240 -20.39 -25.17 -17.92
C LEU A 240 -20.23 -26.46 -18.74
N SER A 241 -19.27 -27.32 -18.37
CA SER A 241 -19.07 -28.63 -19.01
C SER A 241 -20.32 -29.51 -18.89
N LEU A 242 -20.87 -29.64 -17.67
CA LEU A 242 -22.09 -30.41 -17.42
C LEU A 242 -23.30 -29.83 -18.17
N SER A 243 -23.44 -28.51 -18.23
CA SER A 243 -24.53 -27.86 -18.96
C SER A 243 -24.44 -28.10 -20.47
N SER A 244 -23.22 -28.08 -21.04
CA SER A 244 -22.99 -28.39 -22.46
C SER A 244 -23.30 -29.85 -22.78
N GLU A 245 -22.90 -30.77 -21.90
CA GLU A 245 -23.18 -32.20 -22.05
C GLU A 245 -24.69 -32.47 -21.98
N LEU A 246 -25.37 -31.94 -20.95
CA LEU A 246 -26.82 -32.05 -20.81
C LEU A 246 -27.58 -31.46 -22.00
N ALA A 247 -27.14 -30.32 -22.52
CA ALA A 247 -27.81 -29.71 -23.66
C ALA A 247 -27.66 -30.54 -24.95
N HIS A 248 -26.49 -31.16 -25.16
CA HIS A 248 -26.33 -32.11 -26.26
C HIS A 248 -27.24 -33.32 -26.08
N GLU A 249 -27.35 -33.87 -24.86
CA GLU A 249 -28.24 -34.97 -24.56
C GLU A 249 -29.73 -34.63 -24.71
N LEU A 250 -30.14 -33.37 -24.44
CA LEU A 250 -31.51 -32.90 -24.62
C LEU A 250 -31.85 -32.55 -26.08
N LYS A 251 -30.88 -32.11 -26.87
CA LYS A 251 -31.09 -31.82 -28.30
C LYS A 251 -31.47 -33.09 -29.09
N ASN A 252 -30.94 -34.25 -28.67
CA ASN A 252 -31.21 -35.55 -29.28
C ASN A 252 -32.70 -36.00 -29.20
N PRO A 253 -33.35 -36.07 -28.01
CA PRO A 253 -34.76 -36.41 -27.90
C PRO A 253 -35.66 -35.34 -28.50
N LEU A 254 -35.33 -34.05 -28.39
CA LEU A 254 -36.10 -32.99 -29.05
C LEU A 254 -36.11 -33.15 -30.58
N ALA A 255 -34.96 -33.42 -31.19
CA ALA A 255 -34.86 -33.70 -32.62
C ALA A 255 -35.66 -34.96 -33.02
N SER A 256 -35.62 -35.99 -32.17
CA SER A 256 -36.36 -37.24 -32.39
C SER A 256 -37.88 -37.04 -32.32
N ILE A 257 -38.36 -36.31 -31.30
CA ILE A 257 -39.78 -35.94 -31.15
C ILE A 257 -40.22 -35.08 -32.32
N GLN A 258 -39.45 -34.06 -32.69
CA GLN A 258 -39.76 -33.21 -33.83
C GLN A 258 -39.85 -34.01 -35.13
N GLY A 259 -38.91 -34.93 -35.38
CA GLY A 259 -38.92 -35.80 -36.55
C GLY A 259 -40.15 -36.70 -36.63
N LEU A 260 -40.49 -37.37 -35.52
CA LEU A 260 -41.68 -38.23 -35.43
C LEU A 260 -42.98 -37.42 -35.58
N SER A 261 -43.11 -36.30 -34.88
CA SER A 261 -44.29 -35.43 -34.95
C SER A 261 -44.51 -34.88 -36.36
N THR A 262 -43.44 -34.48 -37.06
CA THR A 262 -43.51 -34.02 -38.46
C THR A 262 -43.93 -35.16 -39.41
N LEU A 263 -43.50 -36.40 -39.16
CA LEU A 263 -43.91 -37.56 -39.94
C LEU A 263 -45.40 -37.89 -39.74
N VAL A 264 -45.90 -37.75 -38.51
CA VAL A 264 -47.32 -37.91 -38.19
C VAL A 264 -48.16 -36.78 -38.81
N GLU A 265 -47.71 -35.53 -38.72
CA GLU A 265 -48.38 -34.37 -39.33
C GLU A 265 -48.62 -34.58 -40.83
N ARG A 266 -47.63 -35.10 -41.57
CA ARG A 266 -47.74 -35.36 -43.02
C ARG A 266 -48.82 -36.38 -43.39
N LYS A 267 -49.20 -37.25 -42.46
CA LYS A 267 -50.24 -38.27 -42.67
C LYS A 267 -51.65 -37.77 -42.34
N LEU A 268 -51.79 -36.57 -41.76
CA LEU A 268 -53.07 -35.99 -41.36
C LEU A 268 -53.69 -35.14 -42.50
N PRO A 269 -55.03 -35.16 -42.68
CA PRO A 269 -55.73 -34.33 -43.66
C PRO A 269 -55.46 -32.83 -43.44
N ALA A 270 -55.42 -32.04 -44.53
CA ALA A 270 -55.01 -30.64 -44.48
C ALA A 270 -55.92 -29.74 -43.59
N ASP A 271 -57.22 -30.00 -43.57
CA ASP A 271 -58.23 -29.26 -42.78
C ASP A 271 -58.65 -29.99 -41.49
N SER A 272 -57.84 -30.94 -41.02
CA SER A 272 -58.16 -31.71 -39.81
C SER A 272 -57.71 -30.96 -38.54
N LYS A 273 -58.56 -31.00 -37.51
CA LYS A 273 -58.27 -30.41 -36.18
C LYS A 273 -57.03 -31.04 -35.54
N GLU A 274 -56.80 -32.33 -35.80
CA GLU A 274 -55.62 -33.07 -35.34
C GLU A 274 -54.33 -32.53 -35.96
N ARG A 275 -54.38 -32.05 -37.21
CA ARG A 275 -53.22 -31.44 -37.87
C ARG A 275 -52.84 -30.10 -37.25
N GLU A 276 -53.84 -29.26 -36.93
CA GLU A 276 -53.63 -28.01 -36.21
C GLU A 276 -52.98 -28.25 -34.83
N GLN A 277 -53.49 -29.23 -34.07
CA GLN A 277 -52.91 -29.63 -32.78
C GLN A 277 -51.47 -30.14 -32.92
N MET A 278 -51.18 -30.91 -33.97
CA MET A 278 -49.82 -31.40 -34.25
C MET A 278 -48.86 -30.24 -34.57
N GLN A 279 -49.31 -29.22 -35.30
CA GLN A 279 -48.52 -28.03 -35.59
C GLN A 279 -48.18 -27.22 -34.34
N VAL A 280 -49.10 -27.11 -33.39
CA VAL A 280 -48.83 -26.50 -32.07
C VAL A 280 -47.75 -27.28 -31.32
N LEU A 281 -47.84 -28.62 -31.28
CA LEU A 281 -46.86 -29.47 -30.60
C LEU A 281 -45.46 -29.38 -31.23
N ILE A 282 -45.37 -29.38 -32.56
CA ILE A 282 -44.12 -29.15 -33.29
C ILE A 282 -43.56 -27.76 -32.98
N GLY A 283 -44.43 -26.74 -32.93
CA GLY A 283 -44.08 -25.38 -32.55
C GLY A 283 -43.45 -25.32 -31.15
N GLU A 284 -44.04 -26.02 -30.18
CA GLU A 284 -43.54 -26.04 -28.80
C GLU A 284 -42.19 -26.75 -28.68
N VAL A 285 -42.01 -27.90 -29.34
CA VAL A 285 -40.71 -28.62 -29.38
C VAL A 285 -39.62 -27.75 -30.01
N LYS A 286 -39.94 -27.02 -31.09
CA LYS A 286 -39.01 -26.06 -31.72
C LYS A 286 -38.65 -24.92 -30.77
N ARG A 287 -39.62 -24.45 -30.00
CA ARG A 287 -39.43 -23.39 -28.99
C ARG A 287 -38.53 -23.87 -27.85
N MET A 288 -38.74 -25.08 -27.36
CA MET A 288 -37.85 -25.71 -26.37
C MET A 288 -36.40 -25.81 -26.89
N GLY A 289 -36.24 -26.21 -28.16
CA GLY A 289 -34.92 -26.24 -28.81
C GLY A 289 -34.24 -24.88 -28.87
N SER A 290 -34.98 -23.80 -29.20
CA SER A 290 -34.39 -22.45 -29.23
C SER A 290 -34.02 -21.94 -27.84
N THR A 291 -34.87 -22.18 -26.83
CA THR A 291 -34.58 -21.78 -25.44
C THR A 291 -33.31 -22.47 -24.91
N LEU A 292 -33.11 -23.74 -25.26
CA LEU A 292 -31.91 -24.49 -24.89
C LEU A 292 -30.65 -23.91 -25.57
N ASP A 293 -30.74 -23.60 -26.86
CA ASP A 293 -29.62 -22.97 -27.60
C ASP A 293 -29.31 -21.56 -27.06
N GLU A 294 -30.32 -20.80 -26.62
CA GLU A 294 -30.14 -19.48 -26.00
C GLU A 294 -29.46 -19.57 -24.61
N PHE A 295 -29.85 -20.53 -23.77
CA PHE A 295 -29.21 -20.79 -22.48
C PHE A 295 -27.72 -21.14 -22.64
N LEU A 296 -27.37 -21.95 -23.65
CA LEU A 296 -25.97 -22.29 -23.94
C LEU A 296 -25.16 -21.11 -24.48
N ASN A 297 -25.76 -20.26 -25.31
CA ASN A 297 -25.07 -19.08 -25.84
C ASN A 297 -24.80 -18.03 -24.75
N PHE A 298 -25.60 -17.99 -23.69
CA PHE A 298 -25.35 -17.12 -22.54
C PHE A 298 -24.18 -17.60 -21.67
N SER A 299 -23.80 -18.88 -21.76
CA SER A 299 -22.79 -19.50 -20.89
C SER A 299 -21.40 -19.65 -21.55
N ARG A 300 -21.29 -19.31 -22.85
CA ARG A 300 -20.02 -19.14 -23.58
C ARG A 300 -19.48 -17.72 -23.50
#